data_AF-A0A4Y2BPX7-F1
#
_entry.id   AF-A0A4Y2BPX7-F1
#
_cell.length_a   1.000
_cell.length_b   1.000
_cell.length_c   1.000
_cell.angle_alpha   90.00
_cell.angle_beta   90.00
_cell.angle_gamma   90.00
#
_symmetry.space_group_name_H-M   'P 1'
#
loop_
_entity.id
_entity.type
_entity.pdbx_description
1 polymer ?
#
loop_
_entity_poly.entity_id
_entity_poly.type
_entity_poly.pdbx_seq_one_letter_code
_entity_poly.pdbx_strand_id
1 'polypeptide(L)'
;MENQFVEKEKSSSSVTLLFNIIHRFKKTNSVENKQISGCPRAFSGREERRIVRQVRINPRTGTVKLTLKCKCRFRKSVNPETVRNVLRKQKYHGRVPQRKPYISKANRKARLAFAKMCLKQPTEFWENVIFVDESKYNIFGSDGKQKVWLTSNTALHIKNLWPTVKYGGGNQLVWG
;
A
#
# COMPACT_ATOMS: atom_id res chain seq x y z
N MET A 1 -15.45 -29.66 -70.68
CA MET A 1 -15.55 -28.31 -70.08
C MET A 1 -16.08 -28.52 -68.68
N GLU A 2 -15.41 -28.28 -67.56
CA GLU A 2 -14.14 -27.63 -67.24
C GLU A 2 -13.59 -28.33 -65.99
N ASN A 3 -12.33 -28.75 -66.05
CA ASN A 3 -11.57 -29.12 -64.86
C ASN A 3 -11.18 -27.82 -64.16
N GLN A 4 -11.96 -27.37 -63.18
CA GLN A 4 -11.50 -26.31 -62.29
C GLN A 4 -10.58 -26.93 -61.23
N PHE A 5 -9.29 -26.81 -61.53
CA PHE A 5 -8.17 -27.07 -60.64
C PHE A 5 -8.36 -26.22 -59.38
N VAL A 6 -8.84 -26.85 -58.30
CA VAL A 6 -8.84 -26.21 -56.98
C VAL A 6 -7.39 -26.14 -56.54
N GLU A 7 -6.77 -24.98 -56.77
CA GLU A 7 -5.45 -24.65 -56.26
C GLU A 7 -5.49 -24.84 -54.74
N LYS A 8 -4.89 -25.95 -54.29
CA LYS A 8 -4.56 -26.14 -52.89
C LYS A 8 -3.45 -25.15 -52.57
N GLU A 9 -3.83 -23.96 -52.11
CA GLU A 9 -2.93 -23.12 -51.33
C GLU A 9 -2.42 -23.97 -50.17
N LYS A 10 -1.19 -24.50 -50.32
CA LYS A 10 -0.52 -25.23 -49.26
C LYS A 10 -0.18 -24.19 -48.19
N SER A 11 -1.05 -24.05 -47.20
CA SER A 11 -0.75 -23.27 -46.01
C SER A 11 0.62 -23.72 -45.49
N SER A 12 1.54 -22.77 -45.25
CA SER A 12 2.91 -23.02 -44.76
C SER A 12 2.98 -23.64 -43.35
N SER A 13 1.85 -24.10 -42.81
CA SER A 13 1.70 -24.64 -41.47
C SER A 13 1.86 -26.16 -41.46
N SER A 14 2.54 -26.69 -40.45
CA SER A 14 2.71 -28.13 -40.26
C SER A 14 1.36 -28.87 -40.24
N VAL A 15 1.29 -30.00 -40.95
CA VAL A 15 0.11 -30.89 -41.03
C VAL A 15 -0.35 -31.33 -39.63
N THR A 16 0.60 -31.57 -38.72
CA THR A 16 0.32 -31.92 -37.31
C THR A 16 -0.38 -30.79 -36.57
N LEU A 17 -0.02 -29.53 -36.88
CA LEU A 17 -0.59 -28.34 -36.28
C LEU A 17 -2.06 -28.17 -36.71
N LEU A 18 -2.34 -28.35 -38.01
CA LEU A 18 -3.70 -28.34 -38.56
C LEU A 18 -4.57 -29.45 -37.94
N PHE A 19 -4.04 -30.67 -37.82
CA PHE A 19 -4.74 -31.78 -37.17
C PHE A 19 -5.10 -31.45 -35.70
N ASN A 20 -4.15 -30.90 -34.94
CA ASN A 20 -4.37 -30.50 -33.55
C ASN A 20 -5.39 -29.35 -33.41
N ILE A 21 -5.39 -28.39 -34.35
CA ILE A 21 -6.37 -27.29 -34.38
C ILE A 21 -7.77 -27.84 -34.65
N ILE A 22 -7.94 -28.70 -35.66
CA ILE A 22 -9.25 -29.31 -36.00
C ILE A 22 -9.76 -30.17 -34.84
N HIS A 23 -8.90 -31.01 -34.25
CA HIS A 23 -9.27 -31.84 -33.10
C HIS A 23 -9.65 -30.98 -31.87
N ARG A 24 -8.92 -29.89 -31.61
CA ARG A 24 -9.26 -28.93 -30.54
C ARG A 24 -10.61 -28.26 -30.82
N PHE A 25 -10.82 -27.77 -32.04
CA PHE A 25 -12.05 -27.11 -32.46
C PHE A 25 -13.27 -28.05 -32.33
N LYS A 26 -13.16 -29.31 -32.77
CA LYS A 26 -14.22 -30.32 -32.59
C LYS A 26 -14.57 -30.59 -31.12
N LYS A 27 -13.63 -30.41 -30.17
CA LYS A 27 -13.87 -30.61 -28.72
C LYS A 27 -14.42 -29.38 -28.02
N THR A 28 -13.94 -28.18 -28.34
CA THR A 28 -14.25 -26.95 -27.58
C THR A 28 -15.08 -25.94 -28.36
N ASN A 29 -15.40 -26.19 -29.64
CA ASN A 29 -16.08 -25.27 -30.56
C ASN A 29 -15.47 -23.85 -30.59
N SER A 30 -14.17 -23.74 -30.28
CA SER A 30 -13.46 -22.47 -30.18
C SER A 30 -12.03 -22.61 -30.68
N VAL A 31 -11.59 -21.61 -31.44
CA VAL A 31 -10.23 -21.46 -31.96
C VAL A 31 -9.38 -20.59 -31.02
N GLU A 32 -9.96 -20.04 -29.95
CA GLU A 32 -9.20 -19.26 -28.99
C GLU A 32 -8.13 -20.10 -28.26
N ASN A 33 -7.03 -19.44 -27.91
CA ASN A 33 -5.99 -20.08 -27.12
C ASN A 33 -6.47 -20.29 -25.68
N LYS A 34 -6.24 -21.50 -25.16
CA LYS A 34 -6.51 -21.80 -23.76
C LYS A 34 -5.57 -20.99 -22.88
N GLN A 35 -6.06 -20.59 -21.70
CA GLN A 35 -5.19 -19.98 -20.71
C GLN A 35 -4.08 -20.97 -20.31
N ILE A 36 -2.85 -20.50 -20.43
CA ILE A 36 -1.67 -21.28 -20.05
C ILE A 36 -1.49 -21.21 -18.54
N SER A 37 -1.15 -22.33 -17.91
CA SER A 37 -0.73 -22.35 -16.50
C SER A 37 0.55 -21.54 -16.33
N GLY A 38 0.47 -20.42 -15.61
CA GLY A 38 1.64 -19.58 -15.34
C GLY A 38 2.66 -20.25 -14.41
N CYS A 39 3.81 -19.58 -14.23
CA CYS A 39 4.86 -20.01 -13.31
C CYS A 39 4.32 -20.15 -11.86
N PRO A 40 4.71 -21.20 -11.11
CA PRO A 40 4.36 -21.34 -9.71
C PRO A 40 4.74 -20.10 -8.89
N ARG A 41 3.88 -19.73 -7.94
CA ARG A 41 4.15 -18.57 -7.07
C ARG A 41 5.24 -18.90 -6.05
N ALA A 42 6.12 -17.93 -5.79
CA ALA A 42 7.14 -18.04 -4.75
C ALA A 42 6.54 -18.27 -3.34
N PHE A 43 5.38 -17.66 -3.08
CA PHE A 43 4.66 -17.81 -1.82
C PHE A 43 3.32 -18.51 -2.00
N SER A 44 3.00 -19.41 -1.07
CA SER A 44 1.67 -19.98 -0.93
C SER A 44 0.70 -18.97 -0.30
N GLY A 45 -0.61 -19.20 -0.44
CA GLY A 45 -1.62 -18.33 0.16
C GLY A 45 -1.51 -18.21 1.69
N ARG A 46 -1.02 -19.26 2.38
CA ARG A 46 -0.77 -19.22 3.83
C ARG A 46 0.41 -18.31 4.18
N GLU A 47 1.47 -18.35 3.39
CA GLU A 47 2.65 -17.51 3.56
C GLU A 47 2.33 -16.03 3.28
N GLU A 48 1.61 -15.74 2.20
CA GLU A 48 1.14 -14.38 1.86
C GLU A 48 0.35 -13.76 3.02
N ARG A 49 -0.63 -14.47 3.58
CA ARG A 49 -1.43 -13.98 4.72
C ARG A 49 -0.56 -13.66 5.93
N ARG A 50 0.51 -14.42 6.16
CA ARG A 50 1.41 -14.19 7.29
C ARG A 50 2.29 -12.95 7.07
N ILE A 51 2.73 -12.70 5.84
CA ILE A 51 3.42 -11.45 5.46
C ILE A 51 2.50 -10.25 5.73
N VAL A 52 1.25 -10.32 5.28
CA VAL A 52 0.26 -9.25 5.50
C VAL A 52 0.00 -9.05 7.00
N ARG A 53 -0.09 -10.13 7.79
CA ARG A 53 -0.27 -10.04 9.24
C ARG A 53 0.89 -9.30 9.92
N GLN A 54 2.13 -9.51 9.49
CA GLN A 54 3.29 -8.78 10.03
C GLN A 54 3.15 -7.27 9.79
N VAL A 55 2.75 -6.87 8.58
CA VAL A 55 2.52 -5.47 8.22
C VAL A 55 1.33 -4.88 8.99
N ARG A 56 0.26 -5.64 9.19
CA ARG A 56 -0.89 -5.21 9.97
C ARG A 56 -0.55 -4.96 11.45
N ILE A 57 0.37 -5.75 12.01
CA ILE A 57 0.86 -5.58 13.39
C ILE A 57 1.78 -4.35 13.47
N ASN A 58 2.79 -4.30 12.60
CA ASN A 58 3.74 -3.20 12.53
C ASN A 58 3.91 -2.70 11.08
N PRO A 59 3.18 -1.65 10.69
CA PRO A 59 3.16 -1.15 9.32
C PRO A 59 4.44 -0.41 8.94
N ARG A 60 5.32 -0.10 9.92
CA ARG A 60 6.61 0.56 9.70
C ARG A 60 7.72 -0.42 9.29
N THR A 61 7.41 -1.71 9.24
CA THR A 61 8.41 -2.73 8.89
C THR A 61 8.81 -2.58 7.41
N GLY A 62 10.09 -2.28 7.17
CA GLY A 62 10.64 -2.20 5.81
C GLY A 62 10.65 -3.55 5.08
N THR A 63 10.71 -3.52 3.75
CA THR A 63 10.65 -4.73 2.91
C THR A 63 11.82 -5.66 3.16
N VAL A 64 13.02 -5.12 3.34
CA VAL A 64 14.23 -5.92 3.61
C VAL A 64 14.07 -6.70 4.91
N LYS A 65 13.57 -6.05 5.96
CA LYS A 65 13.27 -6.71 7.25
C LYS A 65 12.18 -7.79 7.09
N LEU A 66 11.15 -7.54 6.28
CA LEU A 66 10.12 -8.54 5.97
C LEU A 66 10.71 -9.74 5.21
N THR A 67 11.57 -9.51 4.23
CA THR A 67 12.27 -10.56 3.48
C THR A 67 13.11 -11.43 4.41
N LEU A 68 13.87 -10.83 5.32
CA LEU A 68 14.66 -11.56 6.32
C LEU A 68 13.76 -12.43 7.22
N LYS A 69 12.64 -11.88 7.70
CA LYS A 69 11.64 -12.65 8.47
C LYS A 69 11.07 -13.82 7.65
N CYS A 70 10.84 -13.63 6.36
CA CYS A 70 10.39 -14.69 5.47
C CYS A 70 11.46 -15.76 5.27
N LYS A 71 12.73 -15.37 5.10
CA LYS A 71 13.87 -16.29 4.98
C LYS A 71 14.00 -17.14 6.23
N CYS A 72 14.00 -16.54 7.42
CA CYS A 72 14.13 -17.29 8.67
C CYS A 72 12.95 -18.24 8.91
N ARG A 73 11.73 -17.87 8.51
CA ARG A 73 10.52 -18.64 8.83
C ARG A 73 10.18 -19.71 7.80
N PHE A 74 10.26 -19.36 6.52
CA PHE A 74 9.85 -20.22 5.40
C PHE A 74 11.05 -20.87 4.72
N ARG A 75 12.29 -20.53 5.11
CA ARG A 75 13.53 -20.97 4.48
C ARG A 75 13.61 -20.63 2.98
N LYS A 76 12.87 -19.59 2.55
CA LYS A 76 12.84 -19.10 1.17
C LYS A 76 13.61 -17.79 1.07
N SER A 77 14.66 -17.78 0.26
CA SER A 77 15.33 -16.54 -0.14
C SER A 77 14.58 -15.91 -1.29
N VAL A 78 14.02 -14.71 -1.09
CA VAL A 78 13.25 -14.00 -2.13
C VAL A 78 13.76 -12.58 -2.29
N ASN A 79 13.57 -12.01 -3.48
CA ASN A 79 13.80 -10.59 -3.70
C ASN A 79 12.80 -9.75 -2.87
N PRO A 80 13.22 -8.64 -2.22
CA PRO A 80 12.31 -7.68 -1.61
C PRO A 80 11.15 -7.21 -2.50
N GLU A 81 11.31 -7.18 -3.83
CA GLU A 81 10.22 -6.89 -4.77
C GLU A 81 9.09 -7.92 -4.69
N THR A 82 9.41 -9.21 -4.52
CA THR A 82 8.40 -10.27 -4.38
C THR A 82 7.50 -9.99 -3.17
N VAL A 83 8.07 -9.52 -2.06
CA VAL A 83 7.31 -9.12 -0.88
C VAL A 83 6.45 -7.88 -1.16
N ARG A 84 6.99 -6.89 -1.90
CA ARG A 84 6.21 -5.71 -2.31
C ARG A 84 5.04 -6.07 -3.21
N ASN A 85 5.21 -7.01 -4.13
CA ASN A 85 4.14 -7.47 -5.02
C ASN A 85 3.03 -8.16 -4.24
N VAL A 86 3.37 -8.99 -3.24
CA VAL A 86 2.38 -9.58 -2.32
C VAL A 86 1.59 -8.49 -1.57
N LEU A 87 2.27 -7.44 -1.10
CA LEU A 87 1.62 -6.32 -0.40
C LEU A 87 0.72 -5.49 -1.34
N ARG A 88 1.19 -5.19 -2.56
CA ARG A 88 0.41 -4.45 -3.57
C ARG A 88 -0.85 -5.22 -4.00
N LYS A 89 -0.75 -6.54 -4.14
CA LYS A 89 -1.90 -7.43 -4.40
C LYS A 89 -2.99 -7.29 -3.31
N GLN A 90 -2.59 -6.95 -2.10
CA GLN A 90 -3.47 -6.72 -0.94
C GLN A 90 -3.76 -5.22 -0.71
N LYS A 91 -3.51 -4.38 -1.72
CA LYS A 91 -3.74 -2.92 -1.70
C LYS A 91 -2.93 -2.15 -0.65
N TYR A 92 -1.80 -2.71 -0.19
CA TYR A 92 -0.84 -2.00 0.65
C TYR A 92 0.18 -1.26 -0.21
N HIS A 93 0.37 0.01 0.11
CA HIS A 93 1.34 0.87 -0.56
C HIS A 93 2.26 1.57 0.44
N GLY A 94 3.53 1.72 0.08
CA GLY A 94 4.46 2.56 0.83
C GLY A 94 4.05 4.02 0.67
N ARG A 95 3.78 4.68 1.80
CA ARG A 95 3.36 6.09 1.87
C ARG A 95 4.08 6.78 3.04
N VAL A 96 4.18 8.10 2.97
CA VAL A 96 4.69 8.88 4.11
C VAL A 96 3.56 8.99 5.14
N PRO A 97 3.80 8.62 6.41
CA PRO A 97 2.80 8.74 7.46
C PRO A 97 2.53 10.20 7.78
N GLN A 98 1.29 10.52 8.17
CA GLN A 98 0.97 11.88 8.61
C GLN A 98 1.61 12.16 9.98
N ARG A 99 2.28 13.31 10.09
CA ARG A 99 2.82 13.83 11.34
C ARG A 99 1.71 14.47 12.15
N LYS A 100 1.45 13.96 13.36
CA LYS A 100 0.44 14.50 14.26
C LYS A 100 0.97 14.46 15.70
N PRO A 101 0.66 15.45 16.54
CA PRO A 101 0.98 15.39 17.95
C PRO A 101 0.23 14.22 18.58
N TYR A 102 0.88 13.56 19.54
CA TYR A 102 0.22 12.56 20.34
C TYR A 102 -0.75 13.25 21.31
N ILE A 103 -2.04 12.90 21.23
CA ILE A 103 -3.08 13.43 22.10
C ILE A 103 -3.68 12.28 22.89
N SER A 104 -3.63 12.38 24.23
CA SER A 104 -4.22 11.41 25.15
C SER A 104 -5.74 11.30 24.94
N LYS A 105 -6.34 10.19 25.37
CA LYS A 105 -7.80 9.99 25.26
C LYS A 105 -8.57 11.05 26.06
N ALA A 106 -8.08 11.41 27.25
CA ALA A 106 -8.66 12.45 28.09
C ALA A 106 -8.65 13.81 27.40
N ASN A 107 -7.49 14.22 26.87
CA ASN A 107 -7.34 15.51 26.18
C ASN A 107 -8.19 15.56 24.91
N ARG A 108 -8.38 14.43 24.21
CA ARG A 108 -9.28 14.36 23.05
C ARG A 108 -10.74 14.65 23.44
N LYS A 109 -11.21 14.10 24.56
CA LYS A 109 -12.56 14.37 25.07
C LYS A 109 -12.72 15.83 25.49
N ALA A 110 -11.74 16.36 26.23
CA ALA A 110 -11.73 17.77 26.64
C ALA A 110 -11.75 18.72 25.44
N ARG A 111 -10.89 18.49 24.43
CA ARG A 111 -10.86 19.28 23.19
C ARG A 111 -12.17 19.22 22.41
N LEU A 112 -12.82 18.05 22.35
CA LEU A 112 -14.11 17.92 21.68
C LEU A 112 -15.22 18.67 22.42
N ALA A 113 -15.25 18.59 23.76
CA ALA A 113 -16.20 19.33 24.58
C ALA A 113 -16.00 20.85 24.42
N PHE A 114 -14.75 21.30 24.48
CA PHE A 114 -14.36 22.68 24.23
C PHE A 114 -14.80 23.14 22.84
N ALA A 115 -14.48 22.39 21.77
CA ALA A 115 -14.88 22.74 20.42
C ALA A 115 -16.41 22.86 20.26
N LYS A 116 -17.19 21.95 20.88
CA LYS A 116 -18.66 22.04 20.89
C LYS A 116 -19.18 23.27 21.63
N MET A 117 -18.51 23.68 22.70
CA MET A 117 -18.84 24.88 23.46
C MET A 117 -18.52 26.14 22.65
N CYS A 118 -17.36 26.18 22.01
CA CYS A 118 -16.91 27.28 21.15
C CYS A 118 -17.81 27.49 19.93
N LEU A 119 -18.33 26.43 19.32
CA LEU A 119 -19.27 26.53 18.19
C LEU A 119 -20.58 27.26 18.53
N LYS A 120 -20.94 27.34 19.82
CA LYS A 120 -22.15 28.04 20.28
C LYS A 120 -21.91 29.52 20.58
N GLN A 121 -20.67 29.99 20.53
CA GLN A 121 -20.32 31.36 20.90
C GLN A 121 -20.62 32.33 19.75
N PRO A 122 -21.15 33.53 20.05
CA PRO A 122 -21.41 34.57 19.04
C PRO A 122 -20.10 35.20 18.55
N THR A 123 -20.15 35.93 17.43
CA THR A 123 -18.98 36.59 16.84
C THR A 123 -18.34 37.62 17.79
N GLU A 124 -19.14 38.38 18.53
CA GLU A 124 -18.69 39.39 19.52
C GLU A 124 -17.78 38.80 20.60
N PHE A 125 -17.99 37.52 20.97
CA PHE A 125 -17.10 36.83 21.91
C PHE A 125 -15.70 36.70 21.31
N TRP A 126 -15.58 36.34 20.03
CA TRP A 126 -14.30 36.13 19.37
C TRP A 126 -13.54 37.42 19.10
N GLU A 127 -14.23 38.55 18.93
CA GLU A 127 -13.61 39.88 18.78
C GLU A 127 -12.86 40.32 20.04
N ASN A 128 -13.29 39.84 21.21
CA ASN A 128 -12.68 40.17 22.50
C ASN A 128 -11.63 39.14 22.96
N VAL A 129 -11.42 38.06 22.20
CA VAL A 129 -10.46 37.01 22.58
C VAL A 129 -9.08 37.36 22.04
N ILE A 130 -8.15 37.63 22.95
CA ILE A 130 -6.72 37.75 22.63
C ILE A 130 -6.07 36.38 22.81
N PHE A 131 -5.52 35.83 21.72
CA PHE A 131 -4.72 34.61 21.77
C PHE A 131 -3.28 34.96 22.08
N VAL A 132 -2.66 34.21 22.97
CA VAL A 132 -1.23 34.27 23.26
C VAL A 132 -0.68 32.85 23.10
N ASP A 133 0.40 32.69 22.34
CA ASP A 133 1.05 31.39 22.18
C ASP A 133 2.58 31.54 22.17
N GLU A 134 3.27 30.47 22.53
CA GLU A 134 4.72 30.39 22.46
C GLU A 134 5.11 29.56 21.23
N SER A 135 5.77 30.21 20.28
CA SER A 135 6.25 29.56 19.06
C SER A 135 7.73 29.20 19.16
N LYS A 136 8.04 27.95 18.86
CA LYS A 136 9.39 27.38 18.88
C LYS A 136 9.90 27.18 17.45
N TYR A 137 11.06 27.75 17.15
CA TYR A 137 11.77 27.56 15.88
C TYR A 137 12.99 26.67 16.07
N ASN A 138 13.02 25.54 15.37
CA ASN A 138 14.15 24.61 15.40
C ASN A 138 15.22 25.08 14.39
N ILE A 139 16.49 25.12 14.82
CA ILE A 139 17.63 25.58 14.01
C ILE A 139 18.18 24.44 13.11
N PHE A 140 18.02 23.18 13.53
CA PHE A 140 18.54 22.01 12.81
C PHE A 140 17.45 21.12 12.21
N GLY A 141 17.81 20.48 11.09
CA GLY A 141 16.93 19.99 10.02
C GLY A 141 15.93 18.87 10.33
N SER A 142 15.14 18.55 9.31
CA SER A 142 14.03 17.60 9.38
C SER A 142 14.50 16.15 9.44
N ASP A 143 13.94 15.36 10.37
CA ASP A 143 14.01 13.91 10.31
C ASP A 143 13.61 13.41 8.91
N GLY A 144 14.44 12.56 8.31
CA GLY A 144 14.27 12.03 6.96
C GLY A 144 12.90 11.38 6.71
N LYS A 145 12.54 11.23 5.43
CA LYS A 145 11.23 10.70 5.02
C LYS A 145 11.15 9.17 5.23
N GLN A 146 10.62 8.73 6.37
CA GLN A 146 10.30 7.32 6.59
C GLN A 146 8.96 6.94 5.93
N LYS A 147 8.92 5.76 5.28
CA LYS A 147 7.69 5.22 4.65
C LYS A 147 7.05 4.14 5.52
N VAL A 148 5.73 4.07 5.47
CA VAL A 148 4.87 3.11 6.19
C VAL A 148 3.94 2.45 5.17
N TRP A 149 3.62 1.18 5.37
CA TRP A 149 2.65 0.44 4.55
C TRP A 149 1.23 0.80 4.94
N LEU A 150 0.50 1.43 4.02
CA LEU A 150 -0.88 1.88 4.23
C LEU A 150 -1.81 1.28 3.17
N THR A 151 -3.03 0.98 3.61
CA THR A 151 -4.18 0.80 2.72
C THR A 151 -4.95 2.12 2.63
N SER A 152 -5.75 2.28 1.58
CA SER A 152 -6.64 3.44 1.43
C SER A 152 -7.48 3.67 2.69
N ASN A 153 -7.73 4.93 3.03
CA ASN A 153 -8.54 5.38 4.17
C ASN A 153 -8.02 5.00 5.58
N THR A 154 -6.79 4.50 5.71
CA THR A 154 -6.21 4.16 7.03
C THR A 154 -5.15 5.15 7.53
N ALA A 155 -4.94 6.26 6.82
CA ALA A 155 -3.88 7.21 7.13
C ALA A 155 -3.97 7.83 8.54
N LEU A 156 -5.20 8.00 9.05
CA LEU A 156 -5.47 8.63 10.36
C LEU A 156 -5.46 7.64 11.54
N HIS A 157 -5.29 6.34 11.29
CA HIS A 157 -5.20 5.37 12.38
C HIS A 157 -3.94 5.64 13.22
N ILE A 158 -4.07 5.58 14.54
CA ILE A 158 -2.98 5.90 15.49
C ILE A 158 -1.69 5.12 15.18
N LYS A 159 -1.80 3.85 14.75
CA LYS A 159 -0.65 3.00 14.38
C LYS A 159 0.10 3.47 13.13
N ASN A 160 -0.59 4.22 12.27
CA ASN A 160 -0.11 4.71 10.98
C ASN A 160 0.38 6.17 11.06
N LEU A 161 0.06 6.87 12.15
CA LEU A 161 0.54 8.22 12.40
C LEU A 161 2.00 8.21 12.85
N TRP A 162 2.68 9.31 12.53
CA TRP A 162 3.98 9.62 13.09
C TRP A 162 3.79 10.58 14.26
N PRO A 163 4.01 10.13 15.51
CA PRO A 163 3.92 11.02 16.65
C PRO A 163 5.06 12.04 16.57
N THR A 164 4.71 13.32 16.62
CA THR A 164 5.69 14.41 16.76
C THR A 164 5.82 14.77 18.23
N VAL A 165 7.03 14.67 18.78
CA VAL A 165 7.40 15.24 20.08
C VAL A 165 8.01 16.61 19.83
N LYS A 166 7.57 17.63 20.57
CA LYS A 166 7.97 19.03 20.32
C LYS A 166 9.33 19.42 20.93
N TYR A 167 9.88 18.61 21.84
CA TYR A 167 11.02 18.98 22.70
C TYR A 167 12.30 18.19 22.34
N GLY A 168 13.42 18.90 22.19
CA GLY A 168 14.72 18.36 21.74
C GLY A 168 15.45 19.30 20.76
N GLY A 169 16.80 19.31 20.78
CA GLY A 169 17.65 20.16 19.92
C GLY A 169 17.91 21.59 20.44
N GLY A 170 18.77 22.36 19.76
CA GLY A 170 18.96 23.79 19.99
C GLY A 170 17.88 24.60 19.24
N ASN A 171 17.18 25.48 19.93
CA ASN A 171 15.96 26.14 19.42
C ASN A 171 15.82 27.56 19.97
N GLN A 172 15.12 28.42 19.24
CA GLN A 172 14.71 29.75 19.68
C GLN A 172 13.22 29.77 20.01
N LEU A 173 12.86 30.45 21.09
CA LEU A 173 11.47 30.66 21.53
C LEU A 173 11.08 32.11 21.30
N VAL A 174 9.84 32.32 20.85
CA VAL A 174 9.24 33.63 20.57
C VAL A 174 7.84 33.66 21.17
N TRP A 175 7.48 34.76 21.81
CA TRP A 175 6.16 35.02 22.39
C TRP A 175 5.41 36.03 21.52
N GLY A 176 4.10 35.83 21.36
CA GLY A 176 3.21 36.72 20.63
C GLY A 176 1.75 36.39 20.84
#